data_AF-A0AA96TNJ5-F1
#
_entry.id   AF-A0AA96TNJ5-F1
#
_cell.length_a   1.000
_cell.length_b   1.000
_cell.length_c   1.000
_cell.angle_alpha   90.00
_cell.angle_beta   90.00
_cell.angle_gamma   90.00
#
_symmetry.space_group_name_H-M   'P 1'
#
loop_
_entity.id
_entity.type
_entity.pdbx_description
1 polymer ?
#
loop_
_entity_poly.entity_id
_entity_poly.type
_entity_poly.pdbx_seq_one_letter_code
_entity_poly.pdbx_strand_id
1 'polypeptide(L)'
;MDVAARGIPATDAQVYSEVAQLLDRRAAMAHPPFSLTVSDAVALGTARLFSSRSLTGELLARFAGGGSVDSEALIEAARFEQGYASPEGFAALRCLVLWVHHRTHRAEQRG
;
A
#
# COMPACT_ATOMS: atom_id res chain seq x y z
N MET A 1 8.29 9.36 -9.12
CA MET A 1 9.05 8.15 -9.53
C MET A 1 8.04 7.03 -9.71
N ASP A 2 8.16 6.23 -10.76
CA ASP A 2 7.21 5.16 -11.01
C ASP A 2 7.43 3.94 -10.09
N VAL A 3 6.33 3.38 -9.58
CA VAL A 3 6.31 2.16 -8.76
C VAL A 3 5.35 1.12 -9.34
N ALA A 4 5.75 -0.15 -9.22
CA ALA A 4 4.94 -1.31 -9.58
C ALA A 4 5.21 -2.45 -8.59
N ALA A 5 4.16 -3.23 -8.31
CA ALA A 5 4.21 -4.46 -7.53
C ALA A 5 4.05 -5.68 -8.44
N ARG A 6 4.58 -6.84 -8.03
CA ARG A 6 4.44 -8.10 -8.77
C ARG A 6 3.63 -9.12 -7.97
N GLY A 7 2.82 -9.91 -8.66
CA GLY A 7 2.11 -11.05 -8.08
C GLY A 7 0.59 -10.95 -8.22
N ILE A 8 -0.10 -11.87 -7.55
CA ILE A 8 -1.56 -11.91 -7.50
C ILE A 8 -2.01 -11.04 -6.32
N PRO A 9 -2.95 -10.08 -6.51
CA PRO A 9 -3.48 -9.28 -5.41
C PRO A 9 -4.08 -10.16 -4.32
N ALA A 10 -3.66 -9.94 -3.07
CA ALA A 10 -4.17 -10.65 -1.91
C ALA A 10 -5.70 -10.49 -1.79
N THR A 11 -6.37 -11.50 -1.24
CA THR A 11 -7.78 -11.39 -0.83
C THR A 11 -7.95 -10.43 0.33
N ASP A 12 -9.16 -9.90 0.54
CA ASP A 12 -9.43 -8.93 1.60
C ASP A 12 -9.07 -9.49 2.99
N ALA A 13 -9.38 -10.77 3.24
CA ALA A 13 -8.98 -11.46 4.47
C ALA A 13 -7.46 -11.54 4.65
N GLN A 14 -6.70 -11.78 3.57
CA GLN A 14 -5.24 -11.79 3.59
C GLN A 14 -4.68 -10.38 3.83
N VAL A 15 -5.28 -9.35 3.22
CA VAL A 15 -4.91 -7.94 3.44
C VAL A 15 -5.04 -7.60 4.92
N TYR A 16 -6.21 -7.82 5.52
CA TYR A 16 -6.42 -7.46 6.92
C TYR A 16 -5.53 -8.27 7.88
N SER A 17 -5.34 -9.57 7.60
CA SER A 17 -4.46 -10.42 8.42
C SER A 17 -3.00 -9.94 8.41
N GLU A 18 -2.43 -9.64 7.24
CA GLU A 18 -1.04 -9.19 7.15
C GLU A 18 -0.87 -7.77 7.70
N VAL A 19 -1.85 -6.89 7.48
CA VAL A 19 -1.87 -5.53 8.05
C VAL A 19 -1.86 -5.58 9.58
N ALA A 20 -2.71 -6.41 10.19
CA ALA A 20 -2.71 -6.60 11.65
C ALA A 20 -1.35 -7.09 12.15
N GLN A 21 -0.81 -8.16 11.55
CA GLN A 21 0.50 -8.71 11.91
C GLN A 21 1.65 -7.72 11.71
N LEU A 22 1.59 -6.85 10.70
CA LEU A 22 2.58 -5.81 10.49
C LEU A 22 2.51 -4.76 11.60
N LEU A 23 1.30 -4.29 11.92
CA LEU A 23 1.10 -3.26 12.94
C LEU A 23 1.51 -3.78 14.33
N ASP A 24 1.18 -5.02 14.68
CA ASP A 24 1.62 -5.66 15.92
C ASP A 24 3.15 -5.71 16.01
N ARG A 25 3.82 -6.15 14.94
CA ARG A 25 5.29 -6.18 14.89
C ARG A 25 5.90 -4.80 15.04
N ARG A 26 5.31 -3.77 14.40
CA ARG A 26 5.80 -2.39 14.51
C ARG A 26 5.58 -1.83 15.91
N ALA A 27 4.44 -2.13 16.55
CA ALA A 27 4.14 -1.68 17.91
C ALA A 27 5.08 -2.29 18.96
N ALA A 28 5.60 -3.50 18.70
CA ALA A 28 6.57 -4.15 19.58
C ALA A 28 8.00 -3.58 19.49
N MET A 29 8.27 -2.61 18.60
CA MET A 29 9.62 -2.07 18.36
C MET A 29 9.67 -0.57 18.68
N ALA A 30 10.71 -0.15 19.43
CA ALA A 30 10.92 1.28 19.70
C ALA A 30 11.21 2.09 18.43
N HIS A 31 11.92 1.49 17.47
CA HIS A 31 12.28 2.11 16.19
C HIS A 31 12.12 1.08 15.06
N PRO A 32 10.90 0.88 14.54
CA PRO A 32 10.65 -0.08 13.48
C PRO A 32 11.45 0.30 12.22
N PRO A 33 12.18 -0.64 11.59
CA PRO A 33 12.95 -0.32 10.41
C PRO A 33 12.02 0.07 9.26
N PHE A 34 12.49 0.97 8.40
CA PHE A 34 11.73 1.46 7.28
C PHE A 34 11.41 0.37 6.24
N SER A 35 12.25 -0.65 6.13
CA SER A 35 12.03 -1.83 5.28
C SER A 35 10.94 -2.78 5.80
N LEU A 36 10.42 -2.58 7.02
CA LEU A 36 9.33 -3.38 7.57
C LEU A 36 7.99 -2.85 7.06
N THR A 37 7.54 -3.42 5.94
CA THR A 37 6.28 -3.09 5.25
C THR A 37 5.49 -4.37 4.90
N VAL A 38 4.29 -4.19 4.34
CA VAL A 38 3.52 -5.30 3.75
C VAL A 38 4.21 -5.88 2.51
N SER A 39 3.75 -7.04 2.07
CA SER A 39 4.13 -7.71 0.83
C SER A 39 3.57 -7.02 -0.40
N ASP A 40 4.17 -7.29 -1.57
CA ASP A 40 3.65 -6.80 -2.87
C ASP A 40 2.20 -7.27 -3.12
N ALA A 41 1.86 -8.50 -2.73
CA ALA A 41 0.51 -9.05 -2.87
C ALA A 41 -0.51 -8.26 -2.03
N VAL A 42 -0.16 -7.87 -0.80
CA VAL A 42 -1.03 -7.08 0.07
C VAL A 42 -1.09 -5.61 -0.35
N ALA A 43 -0.01 -5.04 -0.89
CA ALA A 43 -0.06 -3.71 -1.51
C ALA A 43 -1.05 -3.70 -2.68
N LEU A 44 -1.00 -4.69 -3.57
CA LEU A 44 -1.95 -4.86 -4.68
C LEU A 44 -3.38 -5.12 -4.19
N GLY A 45 -3.56 -5.99 -3.18
CA GLY A 45 -4.86 -6.31 -2.60
C GLY A 45 -5.52 -5.10 -1.94
N THR A 46 -4.73 -4.28 -1.23
CA THR A 46 -5.18 -3.01 -0.64
C THR A 46 -5.67 -2.07 -1.74
N ALA A 47 -4.91 -1.88 -2.82
CA ALA A 47 -5.36 -1.02 -3.91
C ALA A 47 -6.62 -1.55 -4.61
N ARG A 48 -6.76 -2.89 -4.74
CA ARG A 48 -7.98 -3.51 -5.28
C ARG A 48 -9.20 -3.21 -4.40
N LEU A 49 -9.05 -3.28 -3.08
CA LEU A 49 -10.12 -3.03 -2.12
C LEU A 49 -10.70 -1.61 -2.24
N PHE A 50 -9.87 -0.64 -2.60
CA PHE A 50 -10.25 0.77 -2.76
C PHE A 50 -10.45 1.19 -4.23
N SER A 51 -10.51 0.23 -5.15
CA SER A 51 -10.79 0.51 -6.56
C SER A 51 -12.24 0.94 -6.76
N SER A 52 -12.45 2.03 -7.52
CA SER A 52 -13.79 2.54 -7.83
C SER A 52 -13.75 3.42 -9.09
N ARG A 53 -14.88 4.05 -9.44
CA ARG A 53 -14.99 5.01 -10.58
C ARG A 53 -14.58 6.45 -10.21
N SER A 54 -14.06 6.68 -9.01
CA SER A 54 -13.46 7.97 -8.66
C SER A 54 -12.06 8.09 -9.26
N LEU A 55 -11.53 9.30 -9.35
CA LEU A 55 -10.17 9.54 -9.86
C LEU A 55 -9.11 8.74 -9.09
N THR A 56 -9.19 8.76 -7.76
CA THR A 56 -8.30 8.00 -6.86
C THR A 56 -8.53 6.50 -6.98
N GLY A 57 -9.79 6.07 -7.10
CA GLY A 57 -10.17 4.68 -7.30
C GLY A 57 -9.65 4.08 -8.61
N GLU A 58 -9.65 4.83 -9.70
CA GLU A 58 -9.11 4.38 -10.99
C GLU A 58 -7.59 4.26 -10.96
N LEU A 59 -6.88 5.18 -10.28
CA LEU A 59 -5.44 5.07 -10.06
C LEU A 59 -5.09 3.81 -9.26
N LEU A 60 -5.84 3.53 -8.19
CA LEU A 60 -5.67 2.34 -7.36
C LEU A 60 -5.99 1.06 -8.16
N ALA A 61 -7.02 1.09 -9.01
CA ALA A 61 -7.36 -0.03 -9.89
C ALA A 61 -6.23 -0.33 -10.90
N ARG A 62 -5.64 0.70 -11.50
CA ARG A 62 -4.49 0.54 -12.40
C ARG A 62 -3.30 -0.10 -11.69
N PHE A 63 -2.96 0.37 -10.49
CA PHE A 63 -1.88 -0.23 -9.70
C PHE A 63 -2.21 -1.68 -9.31
N ALA A 64 -3.42 -1.96 -8.84
CA ALA A 64 -3.90 -3.29 -8.48
C ALA A 64 -3.85 -4.28 -9.67
N GLY A 65 -4.05 -3.78 -10.90
CA GLY A 65 -3.89 -4.53 -12.14
C GLY A 65 -2.43 -4.81 -12.54
N GLY A 66 -1.45 -4.43 -11.72
CA GLY A 66 -0.02 -4.59 -12.01
C GLY A 66 0.58 -3.47 -12.87
N GLY A 67 -0.15 -2.37 -13.07
CA GLY A 67 0.34 -1.21 -13.79
C GLY A 67 1.42 -0.44 -13.01
N SER A 68 2.36 0.16 -13.76
CA SER A 68 3.26 1.19 -13.21
C SER A 68 2.46 2.48 -13.00
N VAL A 69 2.60 3.09 -11.82
CA VAL A 69 1.98 4.37 -11.45
C VAL A 69 3.00 5.26 -10.75
N ASP A 70 2.81 6.58 -10.82
CA ASP A 70 3.65 7.49 -10.06
C ASP A 70 3.44 7.30 -8.54
N SER A 71 4.54 7.25 -7.79
CA SER A 71 4.55 7.00 -6.35
C SER A 71 3.88 8.10 -5.54
N GLU A 72 4.09 9.37 -5.89
CA GLU A 72 3.46 10.48 -5.15
C GLU A 72 1.95 10.47 -5.41
N ALA A 73 1.53 10.28 -6.66
CA ALA A 73 0.11 10.13 -6.99
C ALA A 73 -0.54 8.95 -6.23
N LEU A 74 0.16 7.82 -6.10
CA LEU A 74 -0.35 6.66 -5.35
C LEU A 74 -0.44 6.94 -3.84
N ILE A 75 0.52 7.69 -3.27
CA ILE A 75 0.49 8.12 -1.86
C ILE A 75 -0.67 9.09 -1.63
N GLU A 76 -0.84 10.08 -2.50
CA GLU A 76 -1.92 11.07 -2.42
C GLU A 76 -3.29 10.40 -2.52
N ALA A 77 -3.48 9.48 -3.47
CA ALA A 77 -4.72 8.71 -3.59
C ALA A 77 -4.98 7.89 -2.33
N ALA A 78 -3.98 7.19 -1.79
CA ALA A 78 -4.15 6.43 -0.56
C ALA A 78 -4.52 7.32 0.64
N ARG A 79 -3.90 8.49 0.78
CA ARG A 79 -4.21 9.46 1.84
C ARG A 79 -5.58 10.10 1.67
N PHE A 80 -6.03 10.32 0.44
CA PHE A 80 -7.37 10.81 0.16
C PHE A 80 -8.42 9.78 0.61
N GLU A 81 -8.27 8.51 0.20
CA GLU A 81 -9.18 7.43 0.58
C GLU A 81 -9.20 7.18 2.10
N GLN A 82 -8.08 7.44 2.80
CA GLN A 82 -8.02 7.37 4.26
C GLN A 82 -9.02 8.30 4.95
N GLY A 83 -9.38 9.43 4.33
CA GLY A 83 -10.37 10.37 4.88
C GLY A 83 -11.79 9.80 4.97
N TYR A 84 -12.07 8.70 4.27
CA TYR A 84 -13.40 8.09 4.15
C TYR A 84 -13.44 6.62 4.58
N ALA A 85 -12.28 6.01 4.84
CA ALA A 85 -12.16 4.59 5.15
C ALA A 85 -12.61 4.24 6.57
N SER A 86 -12.99 2.97 6.78
CA SER A 86 -13.11 2.40 8.13
C SER A 86 -11.73 2.37 8.83
N PRO A 87 -11.65 2.10 10.15
CA PRO A 87 -10.36 1.95 10.83
C PRO A 87 -9.43 0.90 10.19
N GLU A 88 -9.97 -0.25 9.80
CA GLU A 88 -9.23 -1.32 9.14
C GLU A 88 -8.78 -0.90 7.74
N GLY A 89 -9.66 -0.20 7.01
CA GLY A 89 -9.34 0.37 5.71
C GLY A 89 -8.25 1.44 5.78
N PHE A 90 -8.33 2.32 6.78
CA PHE A 90 -7.32 3.34 7.06
C PHE A 90 -5.95 2.70 7.34
N ALA A 91 -5.92 1.64 8.14
CA ALA A 91 -4.72 0.87 8.45
C ALA A 91 -4.12 0.22 7.20
N ALA A 92 -4.95 -0.37 6.34
CA ALA A 92 -4.50 -0.96 5.08
C ALA A 92 -3.87 0.09 4.16
N LEU A 93 -4.55 1.23 3.95
CA LEU A 93 -4.02 2.34 3.16
C LEU A 93 -2.74 2.93 3.75
N ARG A 94 -2.63 3.00 5.09
CA ARG A 94 -1.40 3.44 5.76
C ARG A 94 -0.23 2.52 5.43
N CYS A 95 -0.48 1.21 5.40
CA CYS A 95 0.50 0.20 5.04
C CYS A 95 0.90 0.27 3.57
N LEU A 96 -0.05 0.58 2.67
CA LEU A 96 0.26 0.86 1.26
C LEU A 96 1.22 2.06 1.13
N VAL A 97 0.97 3.16 1.85
CA VAL A 97 1.88 4.32 1.87
C VAL A 97 3.28 3.95 2.37
N LEU A 98 3.38 3.14 3.44
CA LEU A 98 4.68 2.65 3.91
C LEU A 98 5.41 1.81 2.85
N TRP A 99 4.68 0.94 2.16
CA TRP A 99 5.23 0.13 1.07
C TRP A 99 5.77 1.00 -0.07
N VAL A 100 5.03 2.04 -0.48
CA VAL A 100 5.47 2.95 -1.56
C VAL A 100 6.77 3.65 -1.17
N HIS A 101 6.84 4.24 0.03
CA HIS A 101 8.07 4.85 0.53
C HIS A 101 9.24 3.86 0.56
N HIS A 102 9.01 2.63 1.01
CA HIS A 102 10.04 1.59 0.97
C HIS A 102 10.56 1.30 -0.44
N ARG A 103 9.66 1.25 -1.44
CA ARG A 103 10.04 1.05 -2.84
C ARG A 103 10.86 2.22 -3.39
N THR A 104 10.49 3.47 -3.11
CA THR A 104 11.20 4.65 -3.64
C THR A 104 12.60 4.76 -3.06
N HIS A 105 12.76 4.64 -1.74
CA HIS A 105 14.06 4.67 -1.08
C HIS A 105 14.99 3.56 -1.58
N ARG A 106 14.45 2.36 -1.82
CA ARG A 106 15.26 1.25 -2.37
C ARG A 106 15.71 1.51 -3.80
N ALA A 107 14.92 2.24 -4.59
CA ALA A 107 15.28 2.62 -5.95
C ALA A 107 16.37 3.70 -5.96
N GLU A 108 16.28 4.69 -5.06
CA GLU A 108 17.29 5.74 -4.88
C GLU A 108 18.67 5.18 -4.51
N GLN A 109 18.72 4.15 -3.64
CA GLN A 109 19.99 3.51 -3.25
C GLN A 109 20.67 2.70 -4.37
N ARG A 110 19.98 2.46 -5.49
CA ARG A 110 20.48 1.66 -6.62
C ARG A 110 20.93 2.50 -7.81
N GLY A 111 20.61 3.79 -7.82
CA GLY A 111 21.05 4.77 -8.83
C GLY A 111 22.35 5.43 -8.41
#